data_AF-A0AA51L5V0-F1
#
_entry.id   AF-A0AA51L5V0-F1
#
_cell.length_a   1.000
_cell.length_b   1.000
_cell.length_c   1.000
_cell.angle_alpha   90.00
_cell.angle_beta   90.00
_cell.angle_gamma   90.00
#
_symmetry.space_group_name_H-M   'P 1'
#
loop_
_entity.id
_entity.type
_entity.pdbx_description
1 polymer ?
#
loop_
_entity_poly.entity_id
_entity_poly.type
_entity_poly.pdbx_seq_one_letter_code
_entity_poly.pdbx_strand_id
1 'polypeptide(L)'
;MKVGQLRMFLIHEELAKQGIIQLINTLLTDYDISQRLYLVIVKGNFDDYINRQAKKQENLDYYLYRMLKHYERKKQGEMTIVNLHEYKNKLFSPFSDPVLPVFKVAKNNFIYEGTAFFSNDKLIETVTSTEDQIFQLLDNDHYLKFFPIPKLDVVIGHLRSRVNVDLDKNLSLVTINVKLNGRIEEYQGNKNILNGNELMQLHKEIKTELEMKTTDLIKKMQELKVDPLQIGTHTISPFSKPISEKVWLATWGKMKIKVNYQLYFEALQNTKNNY
;
A
#
# COMPACT_ATOMS: atom_id res chain seq x y z
N MET A 1 28.28 6.90 -15.27
CA MET A 1 27.87 7.10 -13.87
C MET A 1 28.69 6.14 -13.02
N LYS A 2 29.33 6.57 -11.91
CA LYS A 2 29.91 5.61 -10.95
C LYS A 2 28.75 4.91 -10.23
N VAL A 3 28.80 3.59 -10.13
CA VAL A 3 27.72 2.74 -9.58
C VAL A 3 27.30 3.16 -8.16
N GLY A 4 28.24 3.70 -7.37
CA GLY A 4 28.01 4.31 -6.04
C GLY A 4 27.06 5.52 -5.96
N GLN A 5 26.53 6.01 -7.08
CA GLN A 5 25.54 7.10 -7.13
C GLN A 5 24.14 6.65 -7.55
N LEU A 6 23.92 5.35 -7.80
CA LEU A 6 22.61 4.84 -8.20
C LEU A 6 21.60 4.98 -7.05
N ARG A 7 20.51 5.70 -7.29
CA ARG A 7 19.49 6.04 -6.27
C ARG A 7 18.14 5.40 -6.51
N MET A 8 17.82 5.08 -7.76
CA MET A 8 16.57 4.43 -8.15
C MET A 8 16.84 3.43 -9.27
N PHE A 9 16.06 2.36 -9.29
CA PHE A 9 16.03 1.37 -10.35
C PHE A 9 14.60 1.21 -10.85
N LEU A 10 14.39 1.46 -12.13
CA LEU A 10 13.07 1.50 -12.76
C LEU A 10 12.91 0.25 -13.62
N ILE A 11 11.79 -0.46 -13.43
CA ILE A 11 11.56 -1.78 -14.01
C ILE A 11 10.25 -1.71 -14.81
N HIS A 12 10.30 -2.04 -16.10
CA HIS A 12 9.08 -2.12 -16.90
C HIS A 12 8.16 -3.22 -16.35
N GLU A 13 6.86 -2.95 -16.29
CA GLU A 13 5.86 -3.89 -15.81
C GLU A 13 5.96 -5.26 -16.51
N GLU A 14 6.19 -5.29 -17.82
CA GLU A 14 6.29 -6.54 -18.59
C GLU A 14 7.46 -7.42 -18.14
N LEU A 15 8.59 -6.81 -17.78
CA LEU A 15 9.73 -7.54 -17.20
C LEU A 15 9.39 -8.04 -15.80
N ALA A 16 8.69 -7.22 -14.99
CA ALA A 16 8.27 -7.58 -13.65
C ALA A 16 7.30 -8.78 -13.63
N LYS A 17 6.41 -8.89 -14.62
CA LYS A 17 5.52 -10.05 -14.80
C LYS A 17 6.27 -11.34 -15.14
N GLN A 18 7.40 -11.23 -15.85
CA GLN A 18 8.24 -12.38 -16.21
C GLN A 18 9.09 -12.90 -15.03
N GLY A 19 9.42 -12.00 -14.09
CA GLY A 19 10.23 -12.28 -12.91
C GLY A 19 11.50 -11.44 -12.90
N ILE A 20 11.88 -10.96 -11.71
CA ILE A 20 13.01 -10.04 -11.54
C ILE A 20 14.12 -10.57 -10.64
N ILE A 21 14.11 -11.86 -10.28
CA ILE A 21 15.10 -12.43 -9.34
C ILE A 21 16.56 -12.23 -9.80
N GLN A 22 16.85 -12.41 -11.09
CA GLN A 22 18.20 -12.26 -11.63
C GLN A 22 18.69 -10.81 -11.55
N LEU A 23 17.78 -9.87 -11.82
CA LEU A 23 18.05 -8.44 -11.69
C LEU A 23 18.34 -8.09 -10.22
N ILE A 24 17.48 -8.55 -9.31
CA ILE A 24 17.64 -8.31 -7.87
C ILE A 24 18.95 -8.90 -7.34
N ASN A 25 19.30 -10.13 -7.72
CA ASN A 25 20.57 -10.75 -7.34
C ASN A 25 21.79 -9.98 -7.85
N THR A 26 21.72 -9.45 -9.07
CA THR A 26 22.77 -8.59 -9.63
C THR A 26 22.93 -7.33 -8.79
N LEU A 27 21.83 -6.65 -8.46
CA LEU A 27 21.83 -5.45 -7.63
C LEU A 27 22.36 -5.70 -6.21
N LEU A 28 22.10 -6.88 -5.64
CA LEU A 28 22.53 -7.25 -4.29
C LEU A 28 23.99 -7.68 -4.21
N THR A 29 24.56 -8.20 -5.29
CA THR A 29 25.95 -8.72 -5.32
C THR A 29 26.97 -7.61 -5.54
N ASP A 30 26.57 -6.50 -6.15
CA ASP A 30 27.45 -5.36 -6.39
C ASP A 30 27.61 -4.49 -5.14
N TYR A 31 28.81 -4.47 -4.57
CA TYR A 31 29.14 -3.70 -3.36
C TYR A 31 29.05 -2.18 -3.55
N ASP A 32 29.11 -1.69 -4.79
CA ASP A 32 28.94 -0.27 -5.07
C ASP A 32 27.47 0.15 -5.04
N ILE A 33 26.52 -0.80 -5.06
CA ILE A 33 25.09 -0.51 -5.03
C ILE A 33 24.59 -0.41 -3.58
N SER A 34 24.04 0.74 -3.24
CA SER A 34 23.41 0.97 -1.94
C SER A 34 22.12 0.15 -1.81
N GLN A 35 21.92 -0.54 -0.68
CA GLN A 35 20.65 -1.18 -0.38
C GLN A 35 19.49 -0.19 -0.13
N ARG A 36 19.78 1.12 -0.08
CA ARG A 36 18.77 2.20 -0.08
C ARG A 36 18.31 2.60 -1.49
N LEU A 37 18.75 1.87 -2.52
CA LEU A 37 18.27 2.01 -3.89
C LEU A 37 16.75 1.82 -3.92
N TYR A 38 15.99 2.83 -4.37
CA TYR A 38 14.54 2.67 -4.55
C TYR A 38 14.24 1.79 -5.77
N LEU A 39 13.24 0.93 -5.64
CA LEU A 39 12.75 0.08 -6.73
C LEU A 39 11.36 0.57 -7.16
N VAL A 40 11.14 0.74 -8.46
CA VAL A 40 9.88 1.27 -8.99
C VAL A 40 9.47 0.53 -10.26
N ILE A 41 8.19 0.17 -10.35
CA ILE A 41 7.58 -0.37 -11.57
C ILE A 41 7.05 0.77 -12.42
N VAL A 42 7.35 0.75 -13.72
CA VAL A 42 6.88 1.75 -14.68
C VAL A 42 6.00 1.14 -15.76
N LYS A 43 4.89 1.83 -16.08
CA LYS A 43 3.96 1.48 -17.16
C LYS A 43 3.92 2.52 -18.27
N GLY A 44 3.57 2.05 -19.47
CA GLY A 44 3.43 2.86 -20.66
C GLY A 44 4.78 3.21 -21.28
N ASN A 45 4.78 4.22 -22.15
CA ASN A 45 5.97 4.64 -22.89
C ASN A 45 6.89 5.52 -22.01
N PHE A 46 7.51 4.87 -21.03
CA PHE A 46 8.37 5.50 -20.04
C PHE A 46 9.70 6.00 -20.61
N ASP A 47 10.28 5.25 -21.55
CA ASP A 47 11.54 5.64 -22.21
C ASP A 47 11.39 6.97 -22.94
N ASP A 48 10.33 7.13 -23.73
CA ASP A 48 10.06 8.39 -24.41
C ASP A 48 9.76 9.53 -23.42
N TYR A 49 9.08 9.23 -22.31
CA TYR A 49 8.84 10.21 -21.26
C TYR A 49 10.15 10.73 -20.68
N ILE A 50 11.06 9.83 -20.27
CA ILE A 50 12.36 10.22 -19.72
C ILE A 50 13.18 10.98 -20.77
N ASN A 51 13.23 10.51 -22.01
CA ASN A 51 13.97 11.18 -23.08
C ASN A 51 13.45 12.59 -23.37
N ARG A 52 12.13 12.81 -23.30
CA ARG A 52 11.55 14.14 -23.47
C ARG A 52 11.78 15.05 -22.25
N GLN A 53 11.63 14.51 -21.04
CA GLN A 53 11.73 15.31 -19.81
C GLN A 53 13.17 15.68 -19.49
N ALA A 54 14.13 14.79 -19.77
CA ALA A 54 15.56 15.08 -19.61
C ALA A 54 16.02 16.27 -20.48
N LYS A 55 15.34 16.53 -21.61
CA LYS A 55 15.60 17.72 -22.46
C LYS A 55 14.98 19.01 -21.91
N LYS A 56 13.95 18.91 -21.06
CA LYS A 56 13.18 20.05 -20.54
C LYS A 56 13.61 20.47 -19.14
N GLN A 57 14.08 19.52 -18.34
CA GLN A 57 14.39 19.72 -16.93
C GLN A 57 15.76 19.13 -16.62
N GLU A 58 16.69 20.00 -16.20
CA GLU A 58 17.95 19.55 -15.62
C GLU A 58 17.69 18.77 -14.32
N ASN A 59 18.48 17.72 -14.09
CA ASN A 59 18.45 16.91 -12.85
C ASN A 59 17.10 16.21 -12.57
N LEU A 60 16.43 15.69 -13.61
CA LEU A 60 15.19 14.91 -13.49
C LEU A 60 15.34 13.71 -12.52
N ASP A 61 16.48 13.03 -12.57
CA ASP A 61 16.85 11.95 -11.66
C ASP A 61 16.83 12.39 -10.19
N TYR A 62 17.38 13.58 -9.90
CA TYR A 62 17.38 14.14 -8.56
C TYR A 62 15.97 14.55 -8.11
N TYR A 63 15.16 15.09 -9.03
CA TYR A 63 13.76 15.42 -8.74
C TYR A 63 12.96 14.19 -8.33
N LEU A 64 13.01 13.11 -9.13
CA LEU A 64 12.32 11.85 -8.84
C LEU A 64 12.82 11.21 -7.53
N TYR A 65 14.13 11.21 -7.31
CA TYR A 65 14.70 10.74 -6.03
C TYR A 65 14.19 11.54 -4.83
N ARG A 66 14.14 12.87 -4.95
CA ARG A 66 13.63 13.74 -3.88
C ARG A 66 12.15 13.52 -3.62
N MET A 67 11.36 13.23 -4.65
CA MET A 67 9.94 12.87 -4.51
C MET A 67 9.81 11.59 -3.68
N LEU A 68 10.46 10.49 -4.07
CA LEU A 68 10.39 9.23 -3.32
C LEU A 68 10.87 9.39 -1.87
N LYS A 69 12.01 10.07 -1.68
CA LYS A 69 12.56 10.38 -0.35
C LYS A 69 11.63 11.26 0.49
N HIS A 70 10.86 12.15 -0.14
CA HIS A 70 9.90 12.98 0.57
C HIS A 70 8.78 12.13 1.16
N TYR A 71 8.22 11.23 0.36
CA TYR A 71 7.15 10.32 0.78
C TYR A 71 7.64 9.33 1.85
N GLU A 72 8.82 8.74 1.68
CA GLU A 72 9.47 7.90 2.70
C GLU A 72 9.63 8.64 4.04
N ARG A 73 10.20 9.86 4.03
CA ARG A 73 10.52 10.59 5.27
C ARG A 73 9.29 11.12 5.99
N LYS A 74 8.30 11.57 5.24
CA LYS A 74 7.11 12.21 5.82
C LYS A 74 6.10 11.20 6.34
N LYS A 75 6.28 9.92 6.04
CA LYS A 75 5.32 8.88 6.41
C LYS A 75 3.91 9.21 5.93
N GLN A 76 3.85 9.84 4.76
CA GLN A 76 2.60 10.15 4.08
C GLN A 76 2.29 8.89 3.29
N GLY A 77 1.53 7.96 3.87
CA GLY A 77 1.08 6.71 3.24
C GLY A 77 0.15 6.92 2.05
N GLU A 78 0.41 7.95 1.23
CA GLU A 78 -0.28 8.21 -0.03
C GLU A 78 0.27 7.32 -1.16
N MET A 79 1.43 6.69 -0.95
CA MET A 79 2.02 5.75 -1.91
C MET A 79 2.98 4.76 -1.22
N THR A 80 3.06 3.56 -1.80
CA THR A 80 4.11 2.59 -1.47
C THR A 80 5.48 3.16 -1.83
N ILE A 81 6.45 3.06 -0.92
CA ILE A 81 7.87 3.35 -1.21
C ILE A 81 8.68 2.18 -0.71
N VAL A 82 9.48 1.58 -1.58
CA VAL A 82 10.25 0.39 -1.25
C VAL A 82 11.67 0.53 -1.77
N ASN A 83 12.64 0.27 -0.89
CA ASN A 83 14.04 0.15 -1.25
C ASN A 83 14.48 -1.32 -1.42
N LEU A 84 15.68 -1.52 -1.98
CA LEU A 84 16.23 -2.84 -2.26
C LEU A 84 16.35 -3.71 -0.99
N HIS A 85 16.70 -3.12 0.16
CA HIS A 85 16.76 -3.85 1.44
C HIS A 85 15.39 -4.39 1.85
N GLU A 86 14.35 -3.56 1.81
CA GLU A 86 12.97 -3.95 2.14
C GLU A 86 12.42 -5.01 1.18
N TYR A 87 12.62 -4.80 -0.12
CA TYR A 87 12.20 -5.76 -1.13
C TYR A 87 12.88 -7.12 -0.92
N LYS A 88 14.20 -7.14 -0.70
CA LYS A 88 14.97 -8.35 -0.39
C LYS A 88 14.42 -9.06 0.86
N ASN A 89 14.13 -8.31 1.92
CA ASN A 89 13.66 -8.91 3.17
C ASN A 89 12.29 -9.57 3.01
N LYS A 90 11.36 -8.96 2.23
CA LYS A 90 10.10 -9.62 1.89
C LYS A 90 10.31 -10.81 0.95
N LEU A 91 11.16 -10.67 -0.08
CA LEU A 91 11.39 -11.70 -1.11
C LEU A 91 11.91 -13.02 -0.55
N PHE A 92 12.78 -12.96 0.47
CA PHE A 92 13.37 -14.14 1.09
C PHE A 92 12.71 -14.50 2.44
N SER A 93 11.55 -13.93 2.74
CA SER A 93 10.77 -14.24 3.93
C SER A 93 9.77 -15.36 3.64
N PRO A 94 9.64 -16.38 4.51
CA PRO A 94 8.60 -17.39 4.39
C PRO A 94 7.20 -16.91 4.78
N PHE A 95 7.06 -15.66 5.24
CA PHE A 95 5.84 -15.09 5.81
C PHE A 95 5.44 -13.75 5.22
N SER A 96 6.04 -13.36 4.09
CA SER A 96 5.66 -12.12 3.42
C SER A 96 5.99 -12.16 1.94
N ASP A 97 5.22 -11.40 1.18
CA ASP A 97 5.45 -11.23 -0.25
C ASP A 97 5.86 -9.79 -0.58
N PRO A 98 6.79 -9.57 -1.53
CA PRO A 98 7.22 -8.24 -1.90
C PRO A 98 6.11 -7.38 -2.51
N VAL A 99 6.26 -6.08 -2.35
CA VAL A 99 5.47 -5.07 -3.06
C VAL A 99 6.39 -4.01 -3.65
N LEU A 100 5.96 -3.35 -4.72
CA LEU A 100 6.65 -2.21 -5.30
C LEU A 100 5.66 -1.12 -5.71
N PRO A 101 6.05 0.17 -5.67
CA PRO A 101 5.23 1.22 -6.27
C PRO A 101 5.16 1.07 -7.78
N VAL A 102 3.99 1.38 -8.32
CA VAL A 102 3.74 1.42 -9.75
C VAL A 102 3.45 2.85 -10.17
N PHE A 103 4.20 3.33 -11.15
CA PHE A 103 3.96 4.63 -11.77
C PHE A 103 3.63 4.44 -13.24
N LYS A 104 2.68 5.21 -13.74
CA LYS A 104 2.34 5.25 -15.16
C LYS A 104 2.65 6.60 -15.77
N VAL A 105 3.04 6.55 -17.03
CA VAL A 105 3.09 7.75 -17.87
C VAL A 105 1.71 7.98 -18.48
N ALA A 106 1.03 9.05 -18.04
CA ALA A 106 -0.20 9.52 -18.67
C ALA A 106 0.06 10.87 -19.34
N LYS A 107 0.02 10.90 -20.68
CA LYS A 107 0.40 12.05 -21.52
C LYS A 107 1.84 12.50 -21.22
N ASN A 108 2.00 13.50 -20.36
CA ASN A 108 3.28 14.09 -20.01
C ASN A 108 3.53 14.12 -18.49
N ASN A 109 2.74 13.36 -17.72
CA ASN A 109 2.82 13.26 -16.26
C ASN A 109 3.23 11.85 -15.85
N PHE A 110 4.09 11.78 -14.83
CA PHE A 110 4.48 10.56 -14.14
C PHE A 110 3.64 10.46 -12.86
N ILE A 111 2.69 9.53 -12.84
CA ILE A 111 1.63 9.47 -11.84
C ILE A 111 1.73 8.13 -11.11
N TYR A 112 1.67 8.17 -9.79
CA TYR A 112 1.53 6.96 -8.97
C TYR A 112 0.18 6.30 -9.26
N GLU A 113 0.22 5.04 -9.69
CA GLU A 113 -0.96 4.26 -10.06
C GLU A 113 -1.44 3.36 -8.92
N GLY A 114 -0.51 2.85 -8.11
CA GLY A 114 -0.82 1.96 -6.99
C GLY A 114 0.34 1.04 -6.64
N THR A 115 0.03 -0.09 -6.02
CA THR A 115 1.00 -1.03 -5.49
C THR A 115 0.98 -2.35 -6.24
N ALA A 116 2.13 -2.76 -6.77
CA ALA A 116 2.31 -4.07 -7.36
C ALA A 116 2.50 -5.11 -6.26
N PHE A 117 1.71 -6.17 -6.29
CA PHE A 117 1.89 -7.38 -5.48
C PHE A 117 2.71 -8.39 -6.28
N PHE A 118 3.70 -8.96 -5.60
CA PHE A 118 4.54 -10.02 -6.16
C PHE A 118 4.17 -11.36 -5.54
N SER A 119 4.26 -12.44 -6.30
CA SER A 119 4.43 -13.77 -5.74
C SER A 119 5.85 -14.20 -6.05
N ASN A 120 6.65 -14.45 -5.01
CA ASN A 120 8.10 -14.56 -5.13
C ASN A 120 8.68 -13.31 -5.85
N ASP A 121 9.25 -13.49 -7.03
CA ASP A 121 9.89 -12.44 -7.83
C ASP A 121 9.04 -11.93 -9.00
N LYS A 122 7.79 -12.40 -9.14
CA LYS A 122 6.92 -12.06 -10.27
C LYS A 122 5.79 -11.14 -9.84
N LEU A 123 5.61 -10.04 -10.57
CA LEU A 123 4.42 -9.19 -10.44
C LEU A 123 3.19 -9.98 -10.92
N ILE A 124 2.21 -10.12 -10.03
CA ILE A 124 0.96 -10.85 -10.33
C ILE A 124 -0.26 -9.94 -10.45
N GLU A 125 -0.25 -8.81 -9.74
CA GLU A 125 -1.37 -7.87 -9.69
C GLU A 125 -0.89 -6.48 -9.28
N THR A 126 -1.61 -5.43 -9.72
CA THR A 126 -1.46 -4.08 -9.19
C THR A 126 -2.77 -3.65 -8.52
N VAL A 127 -2.75 -3.45 -7.21
CA VAL A 127 -3.89 -2.81 -6.52
C VAL A 127 -3.85 -1.31 -6.77
N THR A 128 -5.00 -0.70 -7.06
CA THR A 128 -5.09 0.72 -7.42
C THR A 128 -6.24 1.40 -6.67
N SER A 129 -6.28 2.74 -6.72
CA SER A 129 -7.41 3.52 -6.22
C SER A 129 -7.76 3.17 -4.77
N THR A 130 -9.01 2.82 -4.46
CA THR A 130 -9.47 2.46 -3.12
C THR A 130 -8.76 1.23 -2.55
N GLU A 131 -8.43 0.22 -3.36
CA GLU A 131 -7.70 -0.96 -2.89
C GLU A 131 -6.30 -0.57 -2.39
N ASP A 132 -5.60 0.26 -3.17
CA ASP A 132 -4.28 0.77 -2.78
C ASP A 132 -4.36 1.64 -1.53
N GLN A 133 -5.33 2.56 -1.44
CA GLN A 133 -5.53 3.39 -0.25
C GLN A 133 -5.80 2.55 1.01
N ILE A 134 -6.64 1.51 0.91
CA ILE A 134 -6.84 0.59 2.03
C ILE A 134 -5.54 -0.14 2.36
N PHE A 135 -4.80 -0.62 1.35
CA PHE A 135 -3.49 -1.23 1.57
C PHE A 135 -2.52 -0.30 2.31
N GLN A 136 -2.45 0.98 1.95
CA GLN A 136 -1.61 1.96 2.67
C GLN A 136 -2.05 2.15 4.13
N LEU A 137 -3.36 2.17 4.40
CA LEU A 137 -3.87 2.20 5.78
C LEU A 137 -3.56 0.93 6.57
N LEU A 138 -3.21 -0.18 5.92
CA LEU A 138 -2.87 -1.44 6.58
C LEU A 138 -1.36 -1.65 6.74
N ASP A 139 -0.59 -1.50 5.67
CA ASP A 139 0.84 -1.84 5.59
C ASP A 139 1.76 -0.67 5.98
N ASN A 140 1.47 0.54 5.49
CA ASN A 140 2.48 1.57 5.29
C ASN A 140 2.16 2.89 6.01
N ASP A 141 2.85 3.16 7.12
CA ASP A 141 2.83 4.42 7.88
C ASP A 141 1.45 4.89 8.39
N HIS A 142 0.38 4.16 8.05
CA HIS A 142 -0.96 4.29 8.57
C HIS A 142 -1.54 5.70 8.40
N TYR A 143 -1.24 6.40 7.29
CA TYR A 143 -1.74 7.76 7.04
C TYR A 143 -2.21 7.98 5.60
N LEU A 144 -3.38 8.62 5.42
CA LEU A 144 -3.84 9.15 4.14
C LEU A 144 -4.35 10.58 4.29
N LYS A 145 -3.99 11.46 3.36
CA LYS A 145 -4.51 12.83 3.38
C LYS A 145 -5.98 12.89 3.00
N PHE A 146 -6.41 12.13 2.00
CA PHE A 146 -7.81 12.06 1.56
C PHE A 146 -8.20 10.63 1.21
N PHE A 147 -9.41 10.25 1.60
CA PHE A 147 -10.02 8.96 1.26
C PHE A 147 -11.47 9.21 0.80
N PRO A 148 -11.71 9.28 -0.52
CA PRO A 148 -13.06 9.40 -1.05
C PRO A 148 -13.80 8.07 -0.94
N ILE A 149 -15.07 8.13 -0.55
CA ILE A 149 -16.02 7.02 -0.56
C ILE A 149 -17.18 7.41 -1.47
N PRO A 150 -17.03 7.24 -2.81
CA PRO A 150 -18.00 7.76 -3.78
C PRO A 150 -19.42 7.22 -3.55
N LYS A 151 -19.55 5.95 -3.13
CA LYS A 151 -20.85 5.32 -2.86
C LYS A 151 -21.66 6.04 -1.77
N LEU A 152 -20.99 6.78 -0.88
CA LEU A 152 -21.60 7.52 0.21
C LEU A 152 -21.51 9.04 0.01
N ASP A 153 -20.93 9.51 -1.10
CA ASP A 153 -20.65 10.93 -1.35
C ASP A 153 -19.89 11.62 -0.20
N VAL A 154 -18.95 10.88 0.42
CA VAL A 154 -18.11 11.34 1.53
C VAL A 154 -16.65 11.43 1.10
N VAL A 155 -15.95 12.46 1.54
CA VAL A 155 -14.49 12.51 1.56
C VAL A 155 -14.01 12.63 3.00
N ILE A 156 -13.18 11.69 3.43
CA ILE A 156 -12.53 11.72 4.74
C ILE A 156 -11.12 12.30 4.56
N GLY A 157 -10.73 13.23 5.41
CA GLY A 157 -9.42 13.85 5.46
C GLY A 157 -8.56 13.34 6.61
N HIS A 158 -7.24 13.45 6.43
CA HIS A 158 -6.21 13.25 7.45
C HIS A 158 -6.35 11.95 8.23
N LEU A 159 -6.61 10.85 7.52
CA LEU A 159 -6.83 9.55 8.11
C LEU A 159 -5.56 9.02 8.76
N ARG A 160 -5.71 8.47 9.97
CA ARG A 160 -4.66 7.69 10.64
C ARG A 160 -5.21 6.38 11.17
N SER A 161 -4.60 5.29 10.77
CA SER A 161 -4.97 3.95 11.25
C SER A 161 -4.05 3.45 12.37
N ARG A 162 -4.56 2.50 13.15
CA ARG A 162 -3.77 1.56 13.92
C ARG A 162 -4.36 0.19 13.68
N VAL A 163 -3.53 -0.76 13.28
CA VAL A 163 -3.97 -2.10 12.89
C VAL A 163 -3.45 -3.10 13.92
N ASN A 164 -4.34 -3.97 14.39
CA ASN A 164 -4.00 -5.15 15.17
C ASN A 164 -4.51 -6.39 14.42
N VAL A 165 -3.64 -7.36 14.25
CA VAL A 165 -3.96 -8.63 13.59
C VAL A 165 -3.87 -9.75 14.61
N ASP A 166 -4.97 -10.47 14.77
CA ASP A 166 -5.09 -11.59 15.69
C ASP A 166 -5.39 -12.86 14.90
N LEU A 167 -4.56 -13.89 15.10
CA LEU A 167 -4.78 -15.24 14.57
C LEU A 167 -5.32 -16.13 15.68
N ASP A 168 -6.36 -16.92 15.39
CA ASP A 168 -6.82 -17.94 16.34
C ASP A 168 -5.83 -19.11 16.42
N LYS A 169 -5.93 -19.90 17.52
CA LYS A 169 -4.95 -20.94 17.84
C LYS A 169 -4.83 -22.04 16.78
N ASN A 170 -5.91 -22.32 16.07
CA ASN A 170 -5.97 -23.35 15.03
C ASN A 170 -5.76 -22.77 13.61
N LEU A 171 -5.44 -21.48 13.48
CA LEU A 171 -5.20 -20.78 12.23
C LEU A 171 -6.38 -20.92 11.24
N SER A 172 -7.61 -20.86 11.77
CA SER A 172 -8.85 -20.94 11.01
C SER A 172 -9.50 -19.57 10.79
N LEU A 173 -9.11 -18.56 11.56
CA LEU A 173 -9.64 -17.20 11.51
C LEU A 173 -8.53 -16.17 11.70
N VAL A 174 -8.45 -15.22 10.76
CA VAL A 174 -7.73 -13.96 10.94
C VAL A 174 -8.73 -12.86 11.30
N THR A 175 -8.45 -12.15 12.40
CA THR A 175 -9.19 -10.95 12.78
C THR A 175 -8.31 -9.72 12.60
N ILE A 176 -8.70 -8.82 11.71
CA ILE A 176 -8.02 -7.55 11.46
C ILE A 176 -8.84 -6.43 12.10
N ASN A 177 -8.30 -5.85 13.17
CA ASN A 177 -8.91 -4.76 13.91
C ASN A 177 -8.27 -3.44 13.51
N VAL A 178 -9.03 -2.55 12.89
CA VAL A 178 -8.55 -1.25 12.41
C VAL A 178 -9.20 -0.14 13.23
N LYS A 179 -8.38 0.60 13.97
CA LYS A 179 -8.78 1.87 14.59
C LYS A 179 -8.45 2.99 13.63
N LEU A 180 -9.45 3.72 13.15
CA LEU A 180 -9.29 4.75 12.13
C LEU A 180 -9.74 6.10 12.69
N ASN A 181 -8.81 7.06 12.72
CA ASN A 181 -9.08 8.45 13.08
C ASN A 181 -9.09 9.29 11.81
N GLY A 182 -9.88 10.34 11.75
CA GLY A 182 -9.94 11.23 10.60
C GLY A 182 -11.02 12.29 10.77
N ARG A 183 -11.30 13.03 9.71
CA ARG A 183 -12.33 14.06 9.71
C ARG A 183 -13.16 13.95 8.43
N ILE A 184 -14.46 14.15 8.52
CA ILE A 184 -15.28 14.34 7.31
C ILE A 184 -14.93 15.72 6.75
N GLU A 185 -14.37 15.78 5.54
CA GLU A 185 -14.00 17.03 4.86
C GLU A 185 -15.10 17.47 3.90
N GLU A 186 -15.72 16.51 3.22
CA GLU A 186 -16.82 16.79 2.30
C GLU A 186 -17.92 15.73 2.46
N TYR A 187 -19.17 16.18 2.38
CA TYR A 187 -20.32 15.30 2.30
C TYR A 187 -21.38 15.94 1.40
N GLN A 188 -21.77 15.23 0.34
CA GLN A 188 -22.78 15.69 -0.63
C GLN A 188 -24.02 14.78 -0.66
N GLY A 189 -24.12 13.84 0.29
CA GLY A 189 -25.29 12.97 0.41
C GLY A 189 -26.48 13.66 1.09
N ASN A 190 -27.60 12.94 1.17
CA ASN A 190 -28.89 13.50 1.57
C ASN A 190 -29.12 13.58 3.09
N LYS A 191 -28.13 13.24 3.91
CA LYS A 191 -28.28 13.20 5.38
C LYS A 191 -27.92 14.55 6.02
N ASN A 192 -28.58 14.89 7.12
CA ASN A 192 -28.17 16.00 7.96
C ASN A 192 -27.06 15.58 8.94
N ILE A 193 -25.80 15.84 8.58
CA ILE A 193 -24.63 15.51 9.41
C ILE A 193 -24.52 16.31 10.72
N LEU A 194 -25.36 17.34 10.90
CA LEU A 194 -25.49 18.07 12.17
C LEU A 194 -26.47 17.38 13.13
N ASN A 195 -27.29 16.45 12.63
CA ASN A 195 -28.16 15.63 13.45
C ASN A 195 -27.39 14.38 13.93
N GLY A 196 -27.33 14.18 15.24
CA GLY A 196 -26.55 13.07 15.84
C GLY A 196 -26.98 11.68 15.37
N ASN A 197 -28.27 11.45 15.11
CA ASN A 197 -28.77 10.15 14.66
C ASN A 197 -28.38 9.87 13.21
N GLU A 198 -28.52 10.86 12.33
CA GLU A 198 -28.16 10.72 10.91
C GLU A 198 -26.63 10.64 10.72
N LEU A 199 -25.85 11.38 11.52
CA LEU A 199 -24.39 11.25 11.56
C LEU A 199 -23.97 9.85 12.02
N MET A 200 -24.61 9.31 13.07
CA MET A 200 -24.35 7.94 13.52
C MET A 200 -24.69 6.91 12.43
N GLN A 201 -25.76 7.11 11.67
CA GLN A 201 -26.09 6.27 10.54
C GLN A 201 -25.01 6.34 9.45
N LEU A 202 -24.55 7.54 9.10
CA LEU A 202 -23.46 7.73 8.14
C LEU A 202 -22.18 7.02 8.60
N HIS A 203 -21.80 7.14 9.87
CA HIS A 203 -20.66 6.42 10.43
C HIS A 203 -20.80 4.90 10.30
N LYS A 204 -22.00 4.35 10.52
CA LYS A 204 -22.27 2.91 10.34
C LYS A 204 -22.16 2.49 8.87
N GLU A 205 -22.63 3.31 7.94
CA GLU A 205 -22.50 3.07 6.50
C GLU A 205 -21.03 3.09 6.07
N ILE A 206 -20.26 4.10 6.49
CA ILE A 206 -18.81 4.18 6.23
C ILE A 206 -18.08 2.96 6.79
N LYS A 207 -18.38 2.59 8.04
CA LYS A 207 -17.80 1.41 8.69
C LYS A 207 -18.05 0.15 7.86
N THR A 208 -19.30 -0.05 7.44
CA THR A 208 -19.71 -1.24 6.66
C THR A 208 -18.99 -1.29 5.32
N GLU A 209 -18.86 -0.14 4.64
CA GLU A 209 -18.14 -0.06 3.36
C GLU A 209 -16.65 -0.38 3.52
N LEU A 210 -15.99 0.17 4.55
CA LEU A 210 -14.58 -0.10 4.85
C LEU A 210 -14.34 -1.57 5.22
N GLU A 211 -15.21 -2.17 6.06
CA GLU A 211 -15.13 -3.59 6.41
C GLU A 211 -15.27 -4.49 5.19
N MET A 212 -16.23 -4.17 4.30
CA MET A 212 -16.45 -4.90 3.06
C MET A 212 -15.24 -4.80 2.12
N LYS A 213 -14.82 -3.58 1.78
CA LYS A 213 -13.70 -3.34 0.86
C LYS A 213 -12.38 -3.90 1.37
N THR A 214 -12.13 -3.80 2.67
CA THR A 214 -10.95 -4.41 3.28
C THR A 214 -11.04 -5.93 3.21
N THR A 215 -12.19 -6.53 3.53
CA THR A 215 -12.37 -7.99 3.41
C THR A 215 -12.14 -8.47 1.98
N ASP A 216 -12.63 -7.74 0.98
CA ASP A 216 -12.44 -8.08 -0.43
C ASP A 216 -10.96 -8.00 -0.84
N LEU A 217 -10.23 -6.96 -0.40
CA LEU A 217 -8.79 -6.84 -0.63
C LEU A 217 -8.01 -8.02 -0.02
N ILE A 218 -8.34 -8.41 1.21
CA ILE A 218 -7.67 -9.54 1.88
C ILE A 218 -8.01 -10.87 1.18
N LYS A 219 -9.26 -11.07 0.73
CA LYS A 219 -9.64 -12.24 -0.07
C LYS A 219 -8.87 -12.29 -1.39
N LYS A 220 -8.71 -11.15 -2.07
CA LYS A 220 -7.90 -11.05 -3.27
C LYS A 220 -6.45 -11.49 -3.01
N MET A 221 -5.85 -11.08 -1.88
CA MET A 221 -4.53 -11.58 -1.46
C MET A 221 -4.51 -13.11 -1.24
N GLN A 222 -5.55 -13.68 -0.62
CA GLN A 222 -5.69 -15.15 -0.47
C GLN A 222 -5.79 -15.87 -1.82
N GLU A 223 -6.61 -15.37 -2.74
CA GLU A 223 -6.79 -15.94 -4.09
C GLU A 223 -5.50 -15.90 -4.91
N LEU A 224 -4.78 -14.80 -4.80
CA LEU A 224 -3.45 -14.59 -5.39
C LEU A 224 -2.35 -15.40 -4.68
N LYS A 225 -2.65 -15.99 -3.51
CA LYS A 225 -1.72 -16.73 -2.64
C LYS A 225 -0.50 -15.91 -2.24
N VAL A 226 -0.73 -14.67 -1.87
CA VAL A 226 0.30 -13.74 -1.38
C VAL A 226 -0.10 -13.13 -0.04
N ASP A 227 0.90 -12.71 0.74
CA ASP A 227 0.76 -12.02 2.01
C ASP A 227 1.65 -10.76 2.07
N PRO A 228 1.28 -9.69 1.34
CA PRO A 228 2.05 -8.45 1.32
C PRO A 228 2.01 -7.69 2.67
N LEU A 229 1.01 -7.98 3.51
CA LEU A 229 0.79 -7.41 4.84
C LEU A 229 1.56 -8.14 5.96
N GLN A 230 2.29 -9.20 5.62
CA GLN A 230 3.10 -9.99 6.56
C GLN A 230 2.30 -10.61 7.72
N ILE A 231 1.03 -10.94 7.49
CA ILE A 231 0.15 -11.55 8.51
C ILE A 231 0.77 -12.84 9.06
N GLY A 232 1.48 -13.61 8.22
CA GLY A 232 2.16 -14.84 8.60
C GLY A 232 3.17 -14.67 9.72
N THR A 233 3.74 -13.47 9.91
CA THR A 233 4.68 -13.19 11.01
C THR A 233 4.03 -13.32 12.38
N HIS A 234 2.70 -13.17 12.48
CA HIS A 234 1.93 -13.37 13.71
C HIS A 234 1.81 -14.85 14.12
N THR A 235 2.23 -15.79 13.25
CA THR A 235 2.32 -17.22 13.60
C THR A 235 3.56 -17.56 14.41
N ILE A 236 4.56 -16.65 14.44
CA ILE A 236 5.83 -16.85 15.13
C ILE A 236 5.61 -16.66 16.63
N SER A 237 5.98 -17.65 17.43
CA SER A 237 5.97 -17.58 18.90
C SER A 237 7.34 -18.01 19.45
N PRO A 238 7.84 -17.38 20.54
CA PRO A 238 9.14 -17.73 21.12
C PRO A 238 9.31 -19.20 21.51
N PHE A 239 8.19 -19.91 21.73
CA PHE A 239 8.17 -21.27 22.24
C PHE A 239 7.66 -22.31 21.23
N SER A 240 7.44 -21.94 19.96
CA SER A 240 7.00 -22.87 18.91
C SER A 240 7.93 -22.86 17.71
N LYS A 241 8.01 -24.01 17.02
CA LYS A 241 8.72 -24.10 15.75
C LYS A 241 7.94 -23.28 14.70
N PRO A 242 8.59 -22.36 13.96
CA PRO A 242 7.94 -21.64 12.87
C PRO A 242 7.39 -22.62 11.82
N ILE A 243 6.20 -22.33 11.30
CA ILE A 243 5.64 -23.09 10.18
C ILE A 243 6.42 -22.76 8.91
N SER A 244 6.52 -23.71 7.98
CA SER A 244 7.11 -23.44 6.66
C SER A 244 6.19 -22.57 5.81
N GLU A 245 6.74 -21.81 4.86
CA GLU A 245 6.00 -21.04 3.86
C GLU A 245 4.86 -21.84 3.19
N LYS A 246 5.15 -23.08 2.75
CA LYS A 246 4.14 -23.96 2.15
C LYS A 246 2.95 -24.24 3.07
N VAL A 247 3.20 -24.39 4.37
CA VAL A 247 2.16 -24.60 5.39
C VAL A 247 1.41 -23.29 5.67
N TRP A 248 2.13 -22.16 5.70
CA TRP A 248 1.53 -20.84 5.82
C TRP A 248 0.56 -20.58 4.67
N LEU A 249 1.00 -20.63 3.41
CA LEU A 249 0.17 -20.34 2.24
C LEU A 249 -1.04 -21.28 2.11
N ALA A 250 -0.88 -22.57 2.46
CA ALA A 250 -1.98 -23.52 2.44
C ALA A 250 -3.05 -23.22 3.50
N THR A 251 -2.63 -22.70 4.66
CA THR A 251 -3.51 -22.28 5.74
C THR A 251 -4.15 -20.92 5.44
N TRP A 252 -3.33 -19.97 4.99
CA TRP A 252 -3.71 -18.62 4.58
C TRP A 252 -4.88 -18.63 3.61
N GLY A 253 -4.79 -19.40 2.52
CA GLY A 253 -5.84 -19.45 1.49
C GLY A 253 -7.19 -20.05 1.95
N LYS A 254 -7.27 -20.66 3.13
CA LYS A 254 -8.50 -21.26 3.68
C LYS A 254 -9.03 -20.51 4.91
N MET A 255 -8.26 -19.57 5.43
CA MET A 255 -8.55 -18.89 6.68
C MET A 255 -9.78 -17.99 6.49
N LYS A 256 -10.72 -18.02 7.43
CA LYS A 256 -11.83 -17.07 7.45
C LYS A 256 -11.27 -15.69 7.77
N ILE A 257 -11.85 -14.67 7.16
CA ILE A 257 -11.46 -13.28 7.38
C ILE A 257 -12.56 -12.58 8.19
N LYS A 258 -12.16 -11.91 9.27
CA LYS A 258 -13.01 -10.98 10.00
C LYS A 258 -12.31 -9.63 10.08
N VAL A 259 -12.93 -8.59 9.53
CA VAL A 259 -12.43 -7.22 9.63
C VAL A 259 -13.35 -6.43 10.53
N ASN A 260 -12.79 -5.70 11.50
CA ASN A 260 -13.56 -4.82 12.37
C ASN A 260 -12.98 -3.41 12.30
N TYR A 261 -13.82 -2.42 12.00
CA TYR A 261 -13.43 -1.01 12.08
C TYR A 261 -13.99 -0.33 13.33
N GLN A 262 -13.14 0.46 13.97
CA GLN A 262 -13.48 1.42 15.01
C GLN A 262 -13.17 2.83 14.48
N LEU A 263 -14.21 3.61 14.22
CA LEU A 263 -14.10 4.92 13.58
C LEU A 263 -14.16 6.03 14.62
N TYR A 264 -13.23 6.97 14.52
CA TYR A 264 -13.17 8.19 15.33
C TYR A 264 -13.08 9.38 14.38
N PHE A 265 -14.24 9.80 13.86
CA PHE A 265 -14.33 10.91 12.93
C PHE A 265 -14.88 12.16 13.58
N GLU A 266 -14.15 13.25 13.39
CA GLU A 266 -14.64 14.58 13.70
C GLU A 266 -15.60 15.05 12.58
N ALA A 267 -16.72 15.65 12.98
CA ALA A 267 -17.66 16.25 12.05
C ALA A 267 -17.07 17.53 11.43
N LEU A 268 -17.63 17.95 10.29
CA LEU A 268 -17.34 19.26 9.72
C LEU A 268 -17.61 20.36 10.74
N GLN A 269 -16.56 21.02 11.25
CA GLN A 269 -16.76 22.28 11.95
C GLN A 269 -17.27 23.30 10.94
N ASN A 270 -18.43 23.87 11.24
CA ASN A 270 -19.04 24.94 10.47
C ASN A 270 -18.09 26.15 10.56
N THR A 271 -17.17 26.33 9.61
CA THR A 271 -16.43 27.59 9.45
C THR A 271 -17.36 28.63 8.82
N LYS A 272 -18.44 28.95 9.53
CA LYS A 272 -19.18 30.20 9.39
C LYS A 272 -18.95 30.98 10.67
N ASN A 273 -17.88 31.78 10.64
CA ASN A 273 -17.64 33.01 11.41
C ASN A 273 -16.14 33.16 11.61
N ASN A 274 -15.48 33.74 10.61
CA ASN A 274 -14.38 34.71 10.73
C ASN A 274 -13.89 34.99 9.31
N TYR A 275 -14.56 35.93 8.64
CA TYR A 275 -14.05 37.11 7.93
C TYR A 275 -15.19 37.77 7.18
#